data_AF-A0A2W5Z519-F1
#
_entry.id   AF-A0A2W5Z519-F1
#
_cell.length_a   1.000
_cell.length_b   1.000
_cell.length_c   1.000
_cell.angle_alpha   90.00
_cell.angle_beta   90.00
_cell.angle_gamma   90.00
#
_symmetry.space_group_name_H-M   'P 1'
#
loop_
_entity.id
_entity.type
_entity.pdbx_description
1 polymer ?
#
loop_
_entity_poly.entity_id
_entity_poly.type
_entity_poly.pdbx_seq_one_letter_code
_entity_poly.pdbx_strand_id
1 'polypeptide(L)'
;MLIKGFDPRYIKMCYFATLGELGYRTRVSLANGTTESSPLVDDLHVSFEAFSAGGRRLGAVDRFEVIKPGGFTVVEVDDHVGPGRTIDTDGEDVLGIFHLTPGRYVGIDAVDIELSAIFDQVAVSDEYIEYHSKEWSVAAGLAYQSIPMNDPRFGGTRSTLMQSPKLLVDDETDTNLVLLNISTSADYQLDISFDLAFIAANGERLANHTVRIPAYGFTRVSSRGVLRAAGVFERFVELGGNGMVVGFSDKGSVVPLSITRNDRSGGLACDHTLPPMYYIPWWGGDVRKAANRRVRELLFDHAEGRAP
;
A
#
# COMPACT_ATOMS: atom_id res chain seq x y z
N MET A 1 2.14 -24.50 -4.82
CA MET A 1 2.71 -24.63 -3.47
C MET A 1 1.56 -24.60 -2.51
N LEU A 2 1.36 -25.69 -1.77
CA LEU A 2 0.27 -25.81 -0.80
C LEU A 2 0.56 -24.98 0.45
N ILE A 3 -0.37 -24.10 0.80
CA ILE A 3 -0.35 -23.29 2.02
C ILE A 3 -1.31 -23.92 3.01
N LYS A 4 -0.81 -24.25 4.20
CA LYS A 4 -1.64 -24.87 5.24
C LYS A 4 -2.24 -23.84 6.19
N GLY A 5 -3.46 -24.11 6.63
CA GLY A 5 -4.16 -23.30 7.63
C GLY A 5 -4.29 -21.82 7.26
N PHE A 6 -4.55 -21.53 5.98
CA PHE A 6 -4.73 -20.18 5.45
C PHE A 6 -6.10 -19.63 5.87
N ASP A 7 -6.15 -18.39 6.37
CA ASP A 7 -7.41 -17.73 6.65
C ASP A 7 -8.04 -17.29 5.32
N PRO A 8 -9.20 -17.84 4.93
CA PRO A 8 -9.78 -17.60 3.62
C PRO A 8 -10.20 -16.15 3.37
N ARG A 9 -10.31 -15.31 4.41
CA ARG A 9 -10.59 -13.88 4.28
C ARG A 9 -9.48 -13.13 3.55
N TYR A 10 -8.27 -13.70 3.49
CA TYR A 10 -7.12 -13.11 2.81
C TYR A 10 -6.86 -13.71 1.41
N ILE A 11 -7.80 -14.48 0.85
CA ILE A 11 -7.68 -15.02 -0.52
C ILE A 11 -7.74 -13.89 -1.55
N LYS A 12 -8.74 -13.01 -1.41
CA LYS A 12 -8.86 -11.77 -2.17
C LYS A 12 -9.15 -10.66 -1.17
N MET A 13 -8.35 -9.62 -1.21
CA MET A 13 -8.44 -8.50 -0.28
C MET A 13 -8.13 -7.21 -1.01
N CYS A 14 -8.41 -6.08 -0.37
CA CYS A 14 -8.06 -4.75 -0.84
C CYS A 14 -7.63 -3.91 0.37
N TYR A 15 -6.35 -3.51 0.43
CA TYR A 15 -5.79 -2.81 1.58
C TYR A 15 -5.28 -1.40 1.24
N PHE A 16 -5.69 -0.40 2.02
CA PHE A 16 -5.43 1.00 1.73
C PHE A 16 -5.25 1.78 3.03
N ALA A 17 -4.60 2.95 2.96
CA ALA A 17 -4.62 3.90 4.05
C ALA A 17 -5.66 4.98 3.76
N THR A 18 -6.41 5.43 4.76
CA THR A 18 -7.20 6.67 4.63
C THR A 18 -6.29 7.89 4.67
N LEU A 19 -6.79 9.03 4.18
CA LEU A 19 -6.05 10.30 4.08
C LEU A 19 -6.86 11.47 4.65
N GLY A 20 -7.60 11.22 5.72
CA GLY A 20 -8.37 12.19 6.48
C GLY A 20 -7.50 13.34 7.00
N GLU A 21 -6.26 13.08 7.42
CA GLU A 21 -5.32 14.14 7.81
C GLU A 21 -5.02 15.12 6.68
N LEU A 22 -5.12 14.68 5.42
CA LEU A 22 -4.97 15.50 4.22
C LEU A 22 -6.30 16.10 3.73
N GLY A 23 -7.40 15.83 4.46
CA GLY A 23 -8.75 16.29 4.16
C GLY A 23 -9.46 15.50 3.07
N TYR A 24 -9.01 14.30 2.74
CA TYR A 24 -9.67 13.44 1.76
C TYR A 24 -10.48 12.35 2.44
N ARG A 25 -11.60 12.01 1.82
CA ARG A 25 -12.40 10.83 2.13
C ARG A 25 -11.98 9.69 1.23
N THR A 26 -12.24 8.46 1.65
CA THR A 26 -11.90 7.26 0.88
C THR A 26 -13.15 6.46 0.54
N ARG A 27 -13.25 6.04 -0.71
CA ARG A 27 -14.22 5.03 -1.15
C ARG A 27 -13.53 3.96 -1.98
N VAL A 28 -14.06 2.74 -1.95
CA VAL A 28 -13.46 1.60 -2.62
C VAL A 28 -14.49 0.90 -3.49
N SER A 29 -14.19 0.74 -4.77
CA SER A 29 -14.93 -0.12 -5.68
C SER A 29 -14.38 -1.54 -5.60
N LEU A 30 -15.22 -2.46 -5.15
CA LEU A 30 -14.92 -3.87 -4.99
C LEU A 30 -15.63 -4.65 -6.11
N ALA A 31 -14.89 -5.49 -6.84
CA ALA A 31 -15.40 -6.18 -8.01
C ALA A 31 -15.27 -7.70 -7.88
N ASN A 32 -16.27 -8.42 -8.38
CA ASN A 32 -16.20 -9.86 -8.63
C ASN A 32 -16.07 -10.10 -10.14
N GLY A 33 -14.83 -10.09 -10.63
CA GLY A 33 -14.55 -10.32 -12.06
C GLY A 33 -14.78 -11.75 -12.55
N THR A 34 -15.23 -12.68 -11.70
CA THR A 34 -15.52 -14.04 -12.15
C THR A 34 -16.75 -14.06 -13.05
N THR A 35 -16.71 -14.88 -14.10
CA THR A 35 -17.86 -15.16 -14.97
C THR A 35 -18.51 -16.48 -14.57
N GLU A 36 -19.77 -16.70 -14.97
CA GLU A 36 -20.48 -17.98 -14.72
C GLU A 36 -19.74 -19.21 -15.28
N SER A 37 -18.92 -19.02 -16.32
CA SER A 37 -18.10 -20.07 -16.93
C SER A 37 -16.75 -20.30 -16.24
N SER A 38 -16.39 -19.48 -15.25
CA SER A 38 -15.10 -19.57 -14.56
C SER A 38 -15.08 -20.76 -13.59
N PRO A 39 -13.99 -21.54 -13.51
CA PRO A 39 -13.83 -22.56 -12.47
C PRO A 39 -13.73 -21.96 -11.06
N LEU A 40 -13.57 -20.64 -10.94
CA LEU A 40 -13.50 -19.91 -9.68
C LEU A 40 -14.83 -19.34 -9.21
N VAL A 41 -15.89 -19.46 -10.04
CA VAL A 41 -17.18 -18.80 -9.85
C VAL A 41 -17.70 -19.01 -8.43
N ASP A 42 -17.95 -17.88 -7.76
CA ASP A 42 -18.48 -17.84 -6.41
C ASP A 42 -19.01 -16.44 -6.13
N ASP A 43 -19.92 -16.32 -5.17
CA ASP A 43 -20.23 -15.03 -4.59
C ASP A 43 -19.05 -14.56 -3.74
N LEU A 44 -18.77 -13.25 -3.74
CA LEU A 44 -17.77 -12.66 -2.83
C LEU A 44 -18.48 -11.98 -1.66
N HIS A 45 -18.24 -12.48 -0.45
CA HIS A 45 -18.74 -11.88 0.78
C HIS A 45 -17.75 -10.85 1.30
N VAL A 46 -18.22 -9.62 1.45
CA VAL A 46 -17.39 -8.49 1.89
C VAL A 46 -17.45 -8.36 3.40
N SER A 47 -16.27 -8.30 4.02
CA SER A 47 -16.08 -7.84 5.40
C SER A 47 -14.93 -6.83 5.44
N PHE A 48 -14.78 -6.12 6.56
CA PHE A 48 -13.81 -5.04 6.68
C PHE A 48 -13.10 -5.09 8.02
N GLU A 49 -11.80 -4.83 8.04
CA GLU A 49 -11.02 -4.61 9.25
C GLU A 49 -10.18 -3.34 9.13
N ALA A 50 -9.92 -2.69 10.27
CA ALA A 50 -9.12 -1.49 10.32
C ALA A 50 -8.05 -1.56 11.41
N PHE A 51 -6.90 -0.99 11.11
CA PHE A 51 -5.75 -0.86 11.99
C PHE A 51 -5.31 0.60 12.05
N SER A 52 -4.73 1.02 13.17
CA SER A 52 -4.12 2.34 13.26
C SER A 52 -2.85 2.41 12.41
N ALA A 53 -2.34 3.62 12.15
CA ALA A 53 -1.02 3.80 11.55
C ALA A 53 0.09 3.01 12.28
N GLY A 54 -0.05 2.87 13.60
CA GLY A 54 0.85 2.13 14.48
C GLY A 54 0.72 0.60 14.45
N GLY A 55 -0.21 0.04 13.68
CA GLY A 55 -0.40 -1.42 13.58
C GLY A 55 -1.38 -2.03 14.58
N ARG A 56 -2.02 -1.21 15.42
CA ARG A 56 -3.00 -1.70 16.40
C ARG A 56 -4.32 -1.96 15.70
N ARG A 57 -4.87 -3.17 15.81
CA ARG A 57 -6.22 -3.48 15.35
C ARG A 57 -7.24 -2.61 16.08
N LEU A 58 -8.05 -1.89 15.32
CA LEU A 58 -9.09 -0.98 15.84
C LEU A 58 -10.44 -1.68 15.92
N GLY A 59 -10.75 -2.54 14.96
CA GLY A 59 -12.00 -3.28 14.93
C GLY A 59 -12.22 -3.99 13.60
N ALA A 60 -13.39 -4.59 13.46
CA ALA A 60 -13.86 -5.19 12.22
C ALA A 60 -15.37 -5.04 12.09
N VAL A 61 -15.83 -5.00 10.84
CA VAL A 61 -17.23 -5.10 10.45
C VAL A 61 -17.41 -6.47 9.80
N ASP A 62 -18.26 -7.28 10.42
CA ASP A 62 -18.64 -8.59 9.88
C ASP A 62 -19.36 -8.44 8.53
N ARG A 63 -19.57 -9.57 7.86
CA ARG A 63 -20.15 -9.65 6.50
C ARG A 63 -21.34 -8.70 6.29
N PHE A 64 -21.18 -7.69 5.44
CA PHE A 64 -22.19 -6.65 5.21
C PHE A 64 -22.63 -6.52 3.74
N GLU A 65 -21.94 -7.15 2.80
CA GLU A 65 -22.26 -7.09 1.37
C GLU A 65 -21.93 -8.42 0.67
N VAL A 66 -22.63 -8.73 -0.43
CA VAL A 66 -22.42 -9.92 -1.26
C VAL A 66 -22.36 -9.52 -2.73
N ILE A 67 -21.18 -9.68 -3.35
CA ILE A 67 -20.96 -9.34 -4.76
C ILE A 67 -21.11 -10.59 -5.61
N LYS A 68 -22.16 -10.65 -6.43
CA LYS A 68 -22.41 -11.73 -7.39
C LYS A 68 -21.33 -11.75 -8.50
N PRO A 69 -21.06 -12.91 -9.14
CA PRO A 69 -20.20 -12.98 -10.33
C PRO A 69 -20.56 -11.92 -11.38
N GLY A 70 -19.55 -11.22 -11.91
CA GLY A 70 -19.69 -10.10 -12.85
C GLY A 70 -20.18 -8.78 -12.22
N GLY A 71 -20.44 -8.77 -10.92
CA GLY A 71 -20.91 -7.60 -10.18
C GLY A 71 -19.79 -6.76 -9.58
N PHE A 72 -20.15 -5.57 -9.11
CA PHE A 72 -19.30 -4.71 -8.29
C PHE A 72 -20.15 -3.94 -7.28
N THR A 73 -19.51 -3.42 -6.24
CA THR A 73 -20.09 -2.51 -5.26
C THR A 73 -19.11 -1.38 -4.95
N VAL A 74 -19.61 -0.25 -4.46
CA VAL A 74 -18.78 0.87 -3.99
C VAL A 74 -19.08 1.11 -2.53
N VAL A 75 -18.04 1.09 -1.71
CA VAL A 75 -18.13 1.24 -0.25
C VAL A 75 -17.47 2.56 0.15
N GLU A 76 -18.22 3.46 0.79
CA GLU A 76 -17.66 4.64 1.46
C GLU A 76 -17.05 4.19 2.79
N VAL A 77 -15.76 4.44 2.99
CA VAL A 77 -15.03 3.91 4.16
C VAL A 77 -15.55 4.55 5.47
N ASP A 78 -15.91 5.83 5.44
CA ASP A 78 -16.46 6.58 6.58
C ASP A 78 -17.83 6.08 7.08
N ASP A 79 -18.49 5.18 6.34
CA ASP A 79 -19.70 4.51 6.82
C ASP A 79 -19.36 3.42 7.87
N HIS A 80 -18.11 2.96 7.88
CA HIS A 80 -17.61 1.91 8.76
C HIS A 80 -16.62 2.42 9.82
N VAL A 81 -15.82 3.45 9.49
CA VAL A 81 -14.79 4.02 10.38
C VAL A 81 -15.05 5.49 10.69
N GLY A 82 -14.67 5.92 11.89
CA GLY A 82 -14.72 7.31 12.33
C GLY A 82 -15.51 7.51 13.63
N PRO A 83 -15.61 8.76 14.12
CA PRO A 83 -16.25 9.06 15.39
C PRO A 83 -17.69 8.54 15.46
N GLY A 84 -17.97 7.66 16.44
CA GLY A 84 -19.29 7.06 16.63
C GLY A 84 -19.73 6.06 15.55
N ARG A 85 -18.82 5.55 14.73
CA ARG A 85 -19.06 4.46 13.78
C ARG A 85 -18.82 3.08 14.42
N THR A 86 -19.04 2.02 13.64
CA THR A 86 -18.77 0.63 14.07
C THR A 86 -17.34 0.45 14.53
N ILE A 87 -16.39 1.07 13.83
CA ILE A 87 -15.00 1.17 14.25
C ILE A 87 -14.70 2.63 14.56
N ASP A 88 -14.65 2.95 15.85
CA ASP A 88 -14.31 4.30 16.30
C ASP A 88 -12.80 4.54 16.22
N THR A 89 -12.41 5.61 15.51
CA THR A 89 -11.02 5.98 15.27
C THR A 89 -10.66 7.33 15.87
N ASP A 90 -11.59 8.02 16.52
CA ASP A 90 -11.41 9.41 16.99
C ASP A 90 -10.89 10.36 15.88
N GLY A 91 -11.20 10.06 14.61
CA GLY A 91 -10.74 10.83 13.45
C GLY A 91 -9.32 10.52 12.99
N GLU A 92 -8.62 9.55 13.59
CA GLU A 92 -7.33 9.08 13.11
C GLU A 92 -7.44 8.38 11.75
N ASP A 93 -6.39 8.53 10.92
CA ASP A 93 -6.24 7.75 9.70
C ASP A 93 -5.94 6.28 10.00
N VAL A 94 -6.50 5.40 9.16
CA VAL A 94 -6.45 3.95 9.34
C VAL A 94 -5.89 3.24 8.12
N LEU A 95 -5.26 2.09 8.38
CA LEU A 95 -5.07 1.04 7.38
C LEU A 95 -6.36 0.20 7.34
N GLY A 96 -7.13 0.32 6.28
CA GLY A 96 -8.32 -0.47 6.01
C GLY A 96 -7.99 -1.70 5.17
N ILE A 97 -8.64 -2.83 5.46
CA ILE A 97 -8.58 -4.05 4.66
C ILE A 97 -10.00 -4.53 4.40
N PHE A 98 -10.44 -4.49 3.14
CA PHE A 98 -11.62 -5.24 2.72
C PHE A 98 -11.22 -6.68 2.43
N HIS A 99 -11.97 -7.63 2.97
CA HIS A 99 -11.88 -9.04 2.65
C HIS A 99 -12.99 -9.42 1.68
N LEU A 100 -12.65 -10.06 0.58
CA LEU A 100 -13.58 -10.57 -0.42
C LEU A 100 -13.54 -12.10 -0.35
N THR A 101 -14.30 -12.66 0.58
CA THR A 101 -14.25 -14.11 0.88
C THR A 101 -15.17 -14.87 -0.09
N PRO A 102 -14.66 -15.83 -0.88
CA PRO A 102 -15.52 -16.68 -1.70
C PRO A 102 -16.56 -17.41 -0.84
N GLY A 103 -17.80 -17.46 -1.30
CA GLY A 103 -18.95 -18.05 -0.60
C GLY A 103 -18.67 -19.44 -0.05
N ARG A 104 -17.98 -20.30 -0.81
CA ARG A 104 -17.59 -21.65 -0.38
C ARG A 104 -16.70 -21.71 0.87
N TYR A 105 -16.04 -20.61 1.23
CA TYR A 105 -15.16 -20.53 2.40
C TYR A 105 -15.76 -19.74 3.56
N VAL A 106 -16.98 -19.25 3.42
CA VAL A 106 -17.64 -18.48 4.47
C VAL A 106 -17.89 -19.35 5.70
N GLY A 107 -17.43 -18.86 6.86
CA GLY A 107 -17.53 -19.60 8.14
C GLY A 107 -16.47 -20.68 8.33
N ILE A 108 -15.49 -20.77 7.44
CA ILE A 108 -14.32 -21.65 7.58
C ILE A 108 -13.17 -20.82 8.13
N ASP A 109 -12.65 -21.20 9.30
CA ASP A 109 -11.57 -20.44 9.96
C ASP A 109 -10.21 -20.61 9.27
N ALA A 110 -9.96 -21.78 8.68
CA ALA A 110 -8.69 -22.11 8.06
C ALA A 110 -8.86 -23.13 6.92
N VAL A 111 -8.13 -22.94 5.82
CA VAL A 111 -8.13 -23.81 4.65
C VAL A 111 -6.72 -24.16 4.20
N ASP A 112 -6.55 -25.37 3.67
CA ASP A 112 -5.36 -25.70 2.90
C ASP A 112 -5.62 -25.30 1.44
N ILE A 113 -4.79 -24.40 0.90
CA ILE A 113 -5.01 -23.80 -0.43
C ILE A 113 -3.72 -23.75 -1.23
N GLU A 114 -3.80 -24.06 -2.52
CA GLU A 114 -2.68 -23.86 -3.43
C GLU A 114 -2.49 -22.37 -3.69
N LEU A 115 -1.25 -21.90 -3.62
CA LEU A 115 -0.92 -20.50 -3.89
C LEU A 115 -1.41 -20.03 -5.27
N SER A 116 -1.37 -20.88 -6.30
CA SER A 116 -1.89 -20.54 -7.62
C SER A 116 -3.37 -20.19 -7.58
N ALA A 117 -4.17 -20.87 -6.74
CA ALA A 117 -5.59 -20.57 -6.59
C ALA A 117 -5.85 -19.19 -5.97
N ILE A 118 -4.94 -18.71 -5.10
CA ILE A 118 -5.00 -17.34 -4.58
C ILE A 118 -4.74 -16.34 -5.71
N PHE A 119 -3.67 -16.56 -6.49
CA PHE A 119 -3.35 -15.68 -7.62
C PHE A 119 -4.44 -15.66 -8.68
N ASP A 120 -5.03 -16.82 -8.98
CA ASP A 120 -6.13 -16.93 -9.92
C ASP A 120 -7.32 -16.07 -9.49
N GLN A 121 -7.63 -16.02 -8.18
CA GLN A 121 -8.70 -15.17 -7.63
C GLN A 121 -8.34 -13.67 -7.62
N VAL A 122 -7.08 -13.33 -7.37
CA VAL A 122 -6.62 -11.93 -7.38
C VAL A 122 -6.62 -11.37 -8.81
N ALA A 123 -6.25 -12.18 -9.80
CA ALA A 123 -6.08 -11.74 -11.20
C ALA A 123 -7.38 -11.45 -11.96
N VAL A 124 -8.55 -11.87 -11.46
CA VAL A 124 -9.82 -11.74 -12.20
C VAL A 124 -10.36 -10.30 -12.25
N SER A 125 -9.98 -9.45 -11.30
CA SER A 125 -10.44 -8.06 -11.24
C SER A 125 -9.54 -7.22 -10.36
N ASP A 126 -9.43 -5.95 -10.72
CA ASP A 126 -8.79 -4.93 -9.90
C ASP A 126 -9.84 -4.29 -8.96
N GLU A 127 -9.40 -3.92 -7.75
CA GLU A 127 -10.15 -3.05 -6.88
C GLU A 127 -9.69 -1.60 -7.08
N TYR A 128 -10.61 -0.64 -7.02
CA TYR A 128 -10.31 0.78 -7.24
C TYR A 128 -10.51 1.58 -5.96
N ILE A 129 -9.46 2.26 -5.51
CA ILE A 129 -9.46 3.05 -4.28
C ILE A 129 -9.41 4.48 -4.71
N GLU A 130 -10.44 5.23 -4.34
CA GLU A 130 -10.57 6.63 -4.67
C GLU A 130 -10.48 7.49 -3.43
N TYR A 131 -9.60 8.49 -3.49
CA TYR A 131 -9.50 9.57 -2.55
C TYR A 131 -10.17 10.78 -3.14
N HIS A 132 -11.13 11.35 -2.42
CA HIS A 132 -11.93 12.45 -2.94
C HIS A 132 -12.22 13.51 -1.87
N SER A 133 -12.45 14.73 -2.32
CA SER A 133 -12.93 15.83 -1.50
C SER A 133 -14.05 16.57 -2.20
N LYS A 134 -15.20 16.66 -1.51
CA LYS A 134 -16.34 17.46 -1.99
C LYS A 134 -16.05 18.95 -1.93
N GLU A 135 -15.25 19.39 -0.95
CA GLU A 135 -14.89 20.80 -0.77
C GLU A 135 -14.09 21.32 -1.97
N TRP A 136 -13.13 20.52 -2.45
CA TRP A 136 -12.26 20.91 -3.56
C TRP A 136 -12.73 20.37 -4.93
N SER A 137 -13.80 19.58 -4.96
CA SER A 137 -14.31 18.92 -6.18
C SER A 137 -13.22 18.12 -6.92
N VAL A 138 -12.38 17.42 -6.15
CA VAL A 138 -11.29 16.59 -6.68
C VAL A 138 -11.51 15.12 -6.30
N ALA A 139 -11.12 14.23 -7.20
CA ALA A 139 -11.05 12.80 -6.97
C ALA A 139 -9.84 12.25 -7.73
N ALA A 140 -9.05 11.42 -7.05
CA ALA A 140 -7.98 10.67 -7.66
C ALA A 140 -7.90 9.31 -6.99
N GLY A 141 -7.61 8.29 -7.78
CA GLY A 141 -7.62 6.93 -7.29
C GLY A 141 -6.70 6.04 -8.09
N LEU A 142 -6.60 4.83 -7.59
CA LEU A 142 -5.64 3.83 -8.04
C LEU A 142 -6.33 2.48 -8.06
N ALA A 143 -6.12 1.75 -9.14
CA ALA A 143 -6.51 0.36 -9.26
C ALA A 143 -5.34 -0.52 -8.80
N TYR A 144 -5.58 -1.51 -7.95
CA TYR A 144 -4.57 -2.52 -7.69
C TYR A 144 -5.17 -3.90 -7.50
N GLN A 145 -4.30 -4.88 -7.69
CA GLN A 145 -4.49 -6.27 -7.30
C GLN A 145 -3.75 -6.51 -5.99
N SER A 146 -4.52 -6.68 -4.92
CA SER A 146 -3.99 -6.86 -3.58
C SER A 146 -3.73 -8.34 -3.31
N ILE A 147 -2.46 -8.69 -3.34
CA ILE A 147 -1.91 -10.02 -3.06
C ILE A 147 -1.58 -10.19 -1.57
N PRO A 148 -1.54 -11.44 -1.06
CA PRO A 148 -0.92 -11.71 0.23
C PRO A 148 0.55 -11.29 0.28
N MET A 149 0.92 -10.54 1.31
CA MET A 149 2.29 -10.07 1.54
C MET A 149 2.77 -10.47 2.92
N ASN A 150 4.09 -10.46 3.12
CA ASN A 150 4.79 -10.70 4.40
C ASN A 150 4.41 -11.96 5.21
N ASP A 151 3.61 -12.87 4.65
CA ASP A 151 3.29 -14.15 5.26
C ASP A 151 4.52 -15.08 5.23
N PRO A 152 4.85 -15.77 6.33
CA PRO A 152 5.96 -16.72 6.36
C PRO A 152 5.76 -17.93 5.47
N ARG A 153 4.51 -18.27 5.14
CA ARG A 153 4.18 -19.44 4.33
C ARG A 153 4.50 -19.24 2.85
N PHE A 154 4.52 -18.00 2.34
CA PHE A 154 4.75 -17.73 0.92
C PHE A 154 6.22 -17.80 0.47
N GLY A 155 7.16 -18.23 1.31
CA GLY A 155 8.55 -18.54 0.93
C GLY A 155 9.22 -17.48 0.04
N GLY A 156 9.93 -16.51 0.61
CA GLY A 156 10.51 -15.45 -0.21
C GLY A 156 11.60 -14.62 0.44
N THR A 157 12.39 -13.96 -0.40
CA THR A 157 13.38 -12.95 -0.02
C THR A 157 12.64 -11.65 0.22
N ARG A 158 12.08 -11.48 1.43
CA ARG A 158 11.26 -10.32 1.79
C ARG A 158 12.08 -9.02 1.69
N SER A 159 12.05 -8.43 0.51
CA SER A 159 12.74 -7.19 0.18
C SER A 159 11.89 -6.45 -0.82
N THR A 160 11.83 -5.14 -0.65
CA THR A 160 11.19 -4.24 -1.59
C THR A 160 12.23 -3.28 -2.13
N LEU A 161 12.22 -3.13 -3.45
CA LEU A 161 12.86 -2.02 -4.15
C LEU A 161 11.73 -1.21 -4.77
N MET A 162 11.52 0.00 -4.27
CA MET A 162 10.62 0.98 -4.86
C MET A 162 11.42 1.82 -5.85
N GLN A 163 11.01 1.82 -7.11
CA GLN A 163 11.59 2.66 -8.15
C GLN A 163 10.50 3.58 -8.69
N SER A 164 10.78 4.88 -8.77
CA SER A 164 10.05 5.80 -9.65
C SER A 164 8.62 6.24 -9.25
N PRO A 165 8.34 6.67 -8.00
CA PRO A 165 7.30 7.66 -7.83
C PRO A 165 7.84 9.01 -8.32
N LYS A 166 7.10 9.68 -9.22
CA LYS A 166 7.42 11.04 -9.66
C LYS A 166 7.36 11.94 -8.43
N LEU A 167 8.48 12.57 -8.12
CA LEU A 167 8.57 13.53 -7.03
C LEU A 167 8.27 14.92 -7.59
N LEU A 168 7.22 15.56 -7.08
CA LEU A 168 6.86 16.94 -7.41
C LEU A 168 6.75 17.70 -6.09
N VAL A 169 7.66 18.64 -5.87
CA VAL A 169 7.76 19.36 -4.60
C VAL A 169 8.11 20.82 -4.85
N ASP A 170 7.28 21.71 -4.34
CA ASP A 170 7.50 23.15 -4.24
C ASP A 170 6.85 23.68 -2.95
N ASP A 171 6.63 24.99 -2.83
CA ASP A 171 6.00 25.57 -1.65
C ASP A 171 4.53 25.18 -1.47
N GLU A 172 3.81 24.93 -2.56
CA GLU A 172 2.39 24.60 -2.58
C GLU A 172 2.15 23.10 -2.87
N THR A 173 3.13 22.38 -3.43
CA THR A 173 3.01 21.00 -3.90
C THR A 173 3.89 20.07 -3.08
N ASP A 174 3.33 18.93 -2.66
CA ASP A 174 4.05 17.90 -1.92
C ASP A 174 3.65 16.49 -2.38
N THR A 175 4.63 15.70 -2.77
CA THR A 175 4.47 14.26 -2.96
C THR A 175 4.62 13.54 -1.62
N ASN A 176 3.53 12.96 -1.14
CA ASN A 176 3.50 12.11 0.04
C ASN A 176 3.69 10.64 -0.39
N LEU A 177 4.61 9.94 0.26
CA LEU A 177 4.77 8.49 0.11
C LEU A 177 4.02 7.80 1.25
N VAL A 178 3.03 6.98 0.92
CA VAL A 178 2.33 6.15 1.90
C VAL A 178 2.84 4.73 1.77
N LEU A 179 3.46 4.23 2.83
CA LEU A 179 4.13 2.94 2.87
C LEU A 179 3.33 1.99 3.75
N LEU A 180 2.76 0.93 3.17
CA LEU A 180 1.93 -0.04 3.88
C LEU A 180 2.72 -1.31 4.20
N ASN A 181 2.56 -1.82 5.42
CA ASN A 181 3.14 -3.10 5.86
C ASN A 181 2.01 -4.05 6.29
N ILE A 182 1.52 -4.81 5.32
CA ILE A 182 0.42 -5.76 5.49
C ILE A 182 0.93 -7.21 5.55
N SER A 183 0.18 -8.06 6.26
CA SER A 183 0.41 -9.51 6.31
C SER A 183 -0.91 -10.28 6.29
N THR A 184 -0.87 -11.51 5.81
CA THR A 184 -2.00 -12.47 5.91
C THR A 184 -1.82 -13.47 7.06
N SER A 185 -0.79 -13.27 7.89
CA SER A 185 -0.48 -14.07 9.07
C SER A 185 -0.77 -13.27 10.33
N ALA A 186 -1.78 -13.67 11.10
CA ALA A 186 -2.27 -12.92 12.27
C ALA A 186 -1.20 -12.70 13.36
N ASP A 187 -0.15 -13.52 13.40
CA ASP A 187 0.99 -13.42 14.31
C ASP A 187 2.15 -12.56 13.76
N TYR A 188 1.95 -11.86 12.63
CA TYR A 188 2.97 -11.01 12.05
C TYR A 188 3.19 -9.75 12.90
N GLN A 189 4.42 -9.59 13.38
CA GLN A 189 4.85 -8.50 14.27
C GLN A 189 6.12 -7.80 13.78
N LEU A 190 6.52 -8.02 12.52
CA LEU A 190 7.77 -7.47 11.99
C LEU A 190 7.55 -6.06 11.45
N ASP A 191 8.19 -5.09 12.09
CA ASP A 191 8.31 -3.75 11.56
C ASP A 191 9.36 -3.70 10.46
N ILE A 192 9.07 -2.94 9.40
CA ILE A 192 9.97 -2.82 8.26
C ILE A 192 10.70 -1.48 8.35
N SER A 193 12.04 -1.53 8.37
CA SER A 193 12.87 -0.36 8.09
C SER A 193 12.98 -0.20 6.58
N PHE A 194 12.68 1.00 6.09
CA PHE A 194 12.67 1.33 4.67
C PHE A 194 13.49 2.60 4.45
N ASP A 195 14.54 2.48 3.64
CA ASP A 195 15.44 3.58 3.33
C ASP A 195 14.96 4.27 2.04
N LEU A 196 14.92 5.60 2.05
CA LEU A 196 14.48 6.45 0.95
C LEU A 196 15.61 7.37 0.52
N ALA A 197 15.91 7.43 -0.77
CA ALA A 197 16.85 8.35 -1.38
C ALA A 197 16.10 9.31 -2.30
N PHE A 198 16.25 10.61 -2.07
CA PHE A 198 15.62 11.70 -2.81
C PHE A 198 16.61 12.25 -3.83
N ILE A 199 16.24 12.15 -5.11
CA ILE A 199 17.12 12.43 -6.24
C ILE A 199 16.44 13.47 -7.13
N ALA A 200 17.12 14.58 -7.41
CA ALA A 200 16.64 15.61 -8.32
C ALA A 200 16.71 15.16 -9.79
N ALA A 201 16.03 15.89 -10.68
CA ALA A 201 15.96 15.56 -12.12
C ALA A 201 17.33 15.46 -12.82
N ASN A 202 18.33 16.19 -12.32
CA ASN A 202 19.71 16.14 -12.83
C ASN A 202 20.51 14.91 -12.32
N GLY A 203 19.91 14.05 -11.50
CA GLY A 203 20.56 12.89 -10.88
C GLY A 203 21.28 13.21 -9.57
N GLU A 204 21.25 14.46 -9.10
CA GLU A 204 21.83 14.86 -7.81
C GLU A 204 21.01 14.25 -6.66
N ARG A 205 21.67 13.47 -5.81
CA ARG A 205 21.06 12.91 -4.60
C ARG A 205 21.13 13.96 -3.48
N LEU A 206 19.98 14.45 -3.05
CA LEU A 206 19.89 15.55 -2.11
C LEU A 206 19.72 15.11 -0.65
N ALA A 207 18.95 14.05 -0.41
CA ALA A 207 18.66 13.59 0.95
C ALA A 207 18.44 12.08 1.01
N ASN A 208 18.76 11.50 2.17
CA ASN A 208 18.36 10.16 2.54
C ASN A 208 17.48 10.23 3.78
N HIS A 209 16.47 9.36 3.86
CA HIS A 209 15.56 9.27 4.99
C HIS A 209 15.19 7.82 5.26
N THR A 210 15.33 7.38 6.51
CA THR A 210 14.92 6.03 6.93
C THR A 210 13.63 6.12 7.71
N VAL A 211 12.67 5.29 7.36
CA VAL A 211 11.36 5.23 8.00
C VAL A 211 11.07 3.80 8.49
N ARG A 212 10.39 3.70 9.64
CA ARG A 212 9.93 2.44 10.21
C ARG A 212 8.43 2.31 9.96
N ILE A 213 8.01 1.19 9.39
CA ILE A 213 6.63 0.90 9.05
C ILE A 213 6.14 -0.25 9.94
N PRO A 214 5.21 0.01 10.89
CA PRO A 214 4.73 -1.01 11.84
C PRO A 214 4.05 -2.19 11.15
N ALA A 215 4.14 -3.38 11.72
CA ALA A 215 3.34 -4.53 11.28
C ALA A 215 1.85 -4.20 11.33
N TYR A 216 1.11 -4.51 10.25
CA TYR A 216 -0.29 -4.13 10.09
C TYR A 216 -0.55 -2.63 10.18
N GLY A 217 0.46 -1.81 9.88
CA GLY A 217 0.39 -0.35 9.93
C GLY A 217 0.79 0.30 8.61
N PHE A 218 0.88 1.62 8.66
CA PHE A 218 1.37 2.42 7.55
C PHE A 218 2.16 3.61 8.05
N THR A 219 2.96 4.20 7.16
CA THR A 219 3.64 5.46 7.45
C THR A 219 3.57 6.38 6.25
N ARG A 220 3.24 7.64 6.49
CA ARG A 220 3.23 8.71 5.50
C ARG A 220 4.52 9.51 5.61
N VAL A 221 5.21 9.69 4.48
CA VAL A 221 6.43 10.51 4.38
C VAL A 221 6.15 11.69 3.46
N SER A 222 6.16 12.90 4.02
CA SER A 222 6.13 14.15 3.24
C SER A 222 7.51 14.39 2.62
N SER A 223 7.59 14.44 1.29
CA SER A 223 8.85 14.68 0.60
C SER A 223 9.35 16.09 0.84
N ARG A 224 8.45 17.08 0.85
CA ARG A 224 8.74 18.45 1.26
C ARG A 224 9.31 18.50 2.68
N GLY A 225 8.71 17.77 3.62
CA GLY A 225 9.17 17.66 5.00
C GLY A 225 10.58 17.10 5.10
N VAL A 226 10.88 16.02 4.37
CA VAL A 226 12.23 15.42 4.33
C VAL A 226 13.26 16.39 3.76
N LEU A 227 12.98 17.01 2.61
CA LEU A 227 13.90 17.95 1.96
C LEU A 227 14.17 19.19 2.82
N ARG A 228 13.14 19.71 3.51
CA ARG A 228 13.29 20.83 4.46
C ARG A 228 14.10 20.44 5.68
N ALA A 229 13.84 19.28 6.27
CA ALA A 229 14.60 18.76 7.41
C ALA A 229 16.09 18.55 7.07
N ALA A 230 16.39 18.18 5.83
CA ALA A 230 17.75 18.04 5.32
C ALA A 230 18.40 19.37 4.86
N GLY A 231 17.68 20.49 4.88
CA GLY A 231 18.21 21.80 4.47
C GLY A 231 18.46 21.95 2.96
N VAL A 232 17.86 21.09 2.14
CA VAL A 232 18.08 21.02 0.67
C VAL A 232 16.82 21.32 -0.14
N PHE A 233 15.75 21.77 0.51
CA PHE A 233 14.48 22.10 -0.15
C PHE A 233 14.63 23.17 -1.23
N GLU A 234 15.23 24.32 -0.90
CA GLU A 234 15.43 25.40 -1.87
C GLU A 234 16.26 24.93 -3.07
N ARG A 235 17.30 24.12 -2.82
CA ARG A 235 18.11 23.51 -3.88
C ARG A 235 17.28 22.60 -4.78
N PHE A 236 16.38 21.80 -4.24
CA PHE A 236 15.49 20.95 -5.04
C PHE A 236 14.55 21.80 -5.92
N VAL A 237 14.00 22.89 -5.36
CA VAL A 237 13.13 23.81 -6.10
C VAL A 237 13.90 24.54 -7.20
N GLU A 238 15.13 25.01 -6.93
CA GLU A 238 16.04 25.60 -7.93
C GLU A 238 16.35 24.63 -9.08
N LEU A 239 16.44 23.34 -8.79
CA LEU A 239 16.61 22.27 -9.78
C LEU A 239 15.31 21.92 -10.54
N GLY A 240 14.24 22.68 -10.33
CA GLY A 240 12.97 22.58 -11.04
C GLY A 240 11.86 21.88 -10.28
N GLY A 241 12.03 21.58 -8.98
CA GLY A 241 10.99 21.02 -8.12
C GLY A 241 10.49 19.63 -8.55
N ASN A 242 11.27 18.91 -9.36
CA ASN A 242 10.93 17.59 -9.85
C ASN A 242 12.09 16.61 -9.75
N GLY A 243 11.77 15.34 -9.53
CA GLY A 243 12.76 14.29 -9.35
C GLY A 243 12.14 12.92 -9.14
N MET A 244 12.86 12.08 -8.40
CA MET A 244 12.42 10.73 -8.05
C MET A 244 12.81 10.36 -6.62
N VAL A 245 12.07 9.40 -6.06
CA VAL A 245 12.47 8.71 -4.83
C VAL A 245 12.80 7.26 -5.16
N VAL A 246 13.92 6.77 -4.63
CA VAL A 246 14.24 5.33 -4.64
C VAL A 246 14.13 4.82 -3.22
N GLY A 247 13.38 3.74 -3.04
CA GLY A 247 13.15 3.14 -1.73
C GLY A 247 13.66 1.72 -1.64
N PHE A 248 14.20 1.32 -0.49
CA PHE A 248 14.74 -0.02 -0.31
C PHE A 248 14.48 -0.59 1.09
N SER A 249 14.18 -1.89 1.16
CA SER A 249 14.28 -2.67 2.38
C SER A 249 14.71 -4.10 2.10
N ASP A 250 15.54 -4.66 2.98
CA ASP A 250 15.93 -6.07 3.00
C ASP A 250 15.18 -6.89 4.07
N LYS A 251 14.24 -6.26 4.81
CA LYS A 251 13.53 -6.87 5.96
C LYS A 251 12.09 -7.23 5.67
N GLY A 252 11.49 -6.71 4.61
CA GLY A 252 10.08 -6.89 4.35
C GLY A 252 9.68 -6.42 2.97
N SER A 253 8.47 -6.80 2.58
CA SER A 253 7.81 -6.22 1.43
C SER A 253 6.87 -5.09 1.87
N VAL A 254 7.01 -3.94 1.23
CA VAL A 254 6.20 -2.74 1.47
C VAL A 254 5.40 -2.43 0.22
N VAL A 255 4.18 -1.94 0.39
CA VAL A 255 3.38 -1.39 -0.72
C VAL A 255 3.47 0.13 -0.70
N PRO A 256 4.14 0.74 -1.69
CA PRO A 256 4.22 2.19 -1.78
C PRO A 256 3.05 2.77 -2.60
N LEU A 257 2.44 3.81 -2.07
CA LEU A 257 1.55 4.73 -2.77
C LEU A 257 2.23 6.10 -2.86
N SER A 258 2.17 6.72 -4.03
CA SER A 258 2.65 8.09 -4.23
C SER A 258 1.45 9.01 -4.39
N ILE A 259 1.37 10.05 -3.57
CA ILE A 259 0.23 10.95 -3.53
C ILE A 259 0.74 12.38 -3.63
N THR A 260 0.61 12.98 -4.81
CA THR A 260 0.98 14.37 -5.02
C THR A 260 -0.21 15.26 -4.77
N ARG A 261 -0.05 16.18 -3.82
CA ARG A 261 -1.06 17.15 -3.43
C ARG A 261 -0.57 18.55 -3.73
N ASN A 262 -1.46 19.41 -4.20
CA ASN A 262 -1.24 20.85 -4.24
C ASN A 262 -2.14 21.53 -3.19
N ASP A 263 -1.54 22.07 -2.14
CA ASP A 263 -2.21 22.67 -0.98
C ASP A 263 -3.05 23.91 -1.35
N ARG A 264 -2.70 24.61 -2.42
CA ARG A 264 -3.44 25.81 -2.88
C ARG A 264 -4.74 25.47 -3.60
N SER A 265 -4.69 24.49 -4.51
CA SER A 265 -5.85 24.08 -5.33
C SER A 265 -6.65 22.93 -4.72
N GLY A 266 -6.09 22.23 -3.73
CA GLY A 266 -6.59 20.95 -3.25
C GLY A 266 -6.36 19.79 -4.22
N GLY A 267 -5.71 20.06 -5.37
CA GLY A 267 -5.44 19.08 -6.43
C GLY A 267 -4.73 17.85 -5.91
N LEU A 268 -5.14 16.69 -6.42
CA LEU A 268 -4.64 15.38 -6.00
C LEU A 268 -4.28 14.54 -7.23
N ALA A 269 -3.12 13.89 -7.18
CA ALA A 269 -2.73 12.85 -8.10
C ALA A 269 -2.21 11.64 -7.32
N CYS A 270 -2.62 10.45 -7.74
CA CYS A 270 -2.25 9.19 -7.11
C CYS A 270 -1.53 8.32 -8.13
N ASP A 271 -0.33 7.86 -7.79
CA ASP A 271 0.50 6.99 -8.63
C ASP A 271 0.97 5.76 -7.83
N HIS A 272 1.13 4.66 -8.54
CA HIS A 272 1.91 3.51 -8.08
C HIS A 272 3.19 3.36 -8.87
N THR A 273 4.19 2.76 -8.24
CA THR A 273 5.42 2.40 -8.95
C THR A 273 5.23 1.10 -9.74
N LEU A 274 4.63 0.07 -9.14
CA LEU A 274 4.17 -1.16 -9.79
C LEU A 274 2.94 -1.71 -9.04
N PRO A 275 2.04 -2.48 -9.68
CA PRO A 275 1.01 -3.22 -8.96
C PRO A 275 1.64 -4.14 -7.89
N PRO A 276 1.04 -4.30 -6.70
CA PRO A 276 1.64 -5.05 -5.59
C PRO A 276 2.12 -6.46 -5.95
N MET A 277 1.44 -7.13 -6.88
CA MET A 277 1.79 -8.44 -7.43
C MET A 277 3.23 -8.55 -7.95
N TYR A 278 3.82 -7.43 -8.41
CA TYR A 278 5.19 -7.41 -8.94
C TYR A 278 6.26 -7.29 -7.85
N TYR A 279 5.89 -6.95 -6.62
CA TYR A 279 6.87 -6.93 -5.52
C TYR A 279 7.17 -8.32 -4.96
N ILE A 280 6.39 -9.35 -5.34
CA ILE A 280 6.58 -10.68 -4.78
C ILE A 280 7.89 -11.31 -5.32
N PRO A 281 8.74 -11.85 -4.44
CA PRO A 281 10.08 -12.36 -4.78
C PRO A 281 10.19 -13.62 -5.64
N TRP A 282 9.10 -14.17 -6.17
CA TRP A 282 9.16 -15.38 -7.00
C TRP A 282 10.01 -15.19 -8.26
N TRP A 283 10.17 -13.94 -8.72
CA TRP A 283 10.94 -13.61 -9.91
C TRP A 283 12.28 -12.98 -9.50
N GLY A 284 13.34 -13.80 -9.45
CA GLY A 284 14.72 -13.30 -9.50
C GLY A 284 15.75 -13.92 -8.56
N GLY A 285 15.34 -14.70 -7.55
CA GLY A 285 16.26 -15.49 -6.70
C GLY A 285 17.49 -14.72 -6.19
N ASP A 286 18.67 -15.35 -6.23
CA ASP A 286 19.93 -14.72 -5.78
C ASP A 286 20.39 -13.54 -6.65
N VAL A 287 19.98 -13.49 -7.93
CA VAL A 287 20.28 -12.36 -8.82
C VAL A 287 19.56 -11.10 -8.34
N ARG A 288 18.27 -11.20 -7.98
CA ARG A 288 17.52 -10.09 -7.38
C ARG A 288 18.16 -9.65 -6.06
N LYS A 289 18.56 -10.59 -5.19
CA LYS A 289 19.28 -10.24 -3.95
C LYS A 289 20.57 -9.48 -4.23
N ALA A 290 21.35 -9.92 -5.23
CA ALA A 290 22.60 -9.27 -5.61
C ALA A 290 22.36 -7.86 -6.17
N ALA A 291 21.35 -7.69 -7.05
CA ALA A 291 20.95 -6.39 -7.56
C ALA A 291 20.48 -5.45 -6.43
N ASN A 292 19.64 -5.97 -5.52
CA ASN A 292 19.16 -5.23 -4.34
C ASN A 292 20.30 -4.78 -3.43
N ARG A 293 21.27 -5.66 -3.15
CA ARG A 293 22.49 -5.28 -2.41
C ARG A 293 23.27 -4.21 -3.14
N ARG A 294 23.42 -4.31 -4.46
CA ARG A 294 24.16 -3.31 -5.24
C ARG A 294 23.48 -1.94 -5.21
N VAL A 295 22.15 -1.91 -5.28
CA VAL A 295 21.37 -0.67 -5.11
C VAL A 295 21.57 -0.10 -3.71
N ARG A 296 21.52 -0.95 -2.68
CA ARG A 296 21.81 -0.56 -1.29
C ARG A 296 23.17 0.12 -1.17
N GLU A 297 24.21 -0.52 -1.69
CA GLU A 297 25.58 -0.01 -1.67
C GLU A 297 25.71 1.35 -2.36
N LEU A 298 25.10 1.51 -3.53
CA LEU A 298 25.21 2.72 -4.35
C LEU A 298 24.42 3.90 -3.78
N LEU A 299 23.23 3.65 -3.22
CA LEU A 299 22.31 4.72 -2.82
C LEU A 299 22.31 4.99 -1.32
N PHE A 300 22.70 4.03 -0.50
CA PHE A 300 22.47 4.09 0.95
C PHE A 300 23.73 3.83 1.79
N ASP A 301 24.68 2.98 1.35
CA ASP A 301 25.86 2.62 2.17
C ASP A 301 27.04 3.61 2.05
N HIS A 302 26.80 4.85 1.63
CA HIS A 302 27.86 5.87 1.66
C HIS A 302 28.10 6.35 3.10
N ALA A 303 29.27 5.96 3.62
CA ALA A 303 29.81 6.24 4.94
C ALA A 303 29.57 7.67 5.45
N GLU A 304 29.29 7.76 6.74
CA GLU A 304 29.46 8.94 7.58
C GLU A 304 30.66 9.79 7.08
N GLY A 305 30.39 11.00 6.59
CA GLY A 305 31.45 11.98 6.32
C GLY A 305 31.75 12.33 4.85
N ARG A 306 30.92 11.96 3.88
CA ARG A 306 30.95 12.62 2.56
C ARG A 306 29.59 13.24 2.24
N ALA A 307 29.45 14.53 2.56
CA ALA A 307 28.62 15.38 1.72
C ALA A 307 29.17 15.27 0.28
N PRO A 308 28.31 15.27 -0.76
CA PRO A 308 28.77 15.46 -2.12
C PRO A 308 29.60 16.75 -2.25
#